data_AF-A0A965UGE6-F1
#
_entry.id   AF-A0A965UGE6-F1
#
_cell.length_a   1.000
_cell.length_b   1.000
_cell.length_c   1.000
_cell.angle_alpha   90.00
_cell.angle_beta   90.00
_cell.angle_gamma   90.00
#
_symmetry.space_group_name_H-M   'P 1'
#
loop_
_entity.id
_entity.type
_entity.pdbx_description
1 polymer ?
#
loop_
_entity_poly.entity_id
_entity_poly.type
_entity_poly.pdbx_seq_one_letter_code
_entity_poly.pdbx_strand_id
1 'polypeptide(L)'
;MKFRIQSINFDATEKLEAYINKKAMKLSKVFDEIMTMDVYLKVVKPETATNKEAEIKVTAPNVEFFASKTCDTFEEAVDLGLEAIEKQVIKYKEKLAKK
;
A
#
# COMPACT_ATOMS: atom_id res chain seq x y z
N MET A 1 -1.72 -11.64 -9.17
CA MET A 1 -2.01 -10.49 -8.28
C MET A 1 -3.36 -9.87 -8.65
N LYS A 2 -4.30 -9.82 -7.71
CA LYS A 2 -5.51 -8.97 -7.78
C LYS A 2 -5.18 -7.63 -7.16
N PHE A 3 -5.45 -6.53 -7.85
CA PHE A 3 -5.18 -5.18 -7.37
C PHE A 3 -6.49 -4.39 -7.29
N ARG A 4 -6.73 -3.70 -6.17
CA ARG A 4 -7.93 -2.91 -5.93
C ARG A 4 -7.56 -1.59 -5.29
N ILE A 5 -8.15 -0.51 -5.78
CA ILE A 5 -8.08 0.82 -5.18
C ILE A 5 -9.48 1.17 -4.70
N GLN A 6 -9.58 1.70 -3.48
CA GLN A 6 -10.81 2.21 -2.89
C GLN A 6 -10.55 3.62 -2.37
N SER A 7 -11.35 4.58 -2.80
CA SER A 7 -11.32 5.96 -2.30
C SER A 7 -12.52 6.21 -1.39
N ILE A 8 -12.27 6.71 -0.19
CA ILE A 8 -13.27 6.95 0.87
C ILE A 8 -13.32 8.44 1.14
N ASN A 9 -14.53 9.02 1.06
CA ASN A 9 -14.80 10.46 1.22
C ASN A 9 -14.16 11.38 0.16
N PHE A 10 -13.60 10.82 -0.92
CA PHE A 10 -13.13 11.59 -2.07
C PHE A 10 -13.11 10.72 -3.33
N ASP A 11 -13.00 11.37 -4.49
CA ASP A 11 -12.77 10.73 -5.79
C ASP A 11 -11.27 10.71 -6.12
N ALA A 12 -10.72 9.51 -6.28
CA ALA A 12 -9.35 9.35 -6.76
C ALA A 12 -9.26 9.78 -8.23
N THR A 13 -8.29 10.63 -8.55
CA THR A 13 -8.04 11.01 -9.95
C THR A 13 -7.31 9.88 -10.68
N GLU A 14 -7.51 9.77 -12.00
CA GLU A 14 -6.82 8.78 -12.84
C GLU A 14 -5.29 8.85 -12.69
N LYS A 15 -4.75 10.05 -12.50
CA LYS A 15 -3.31 10.27 -12.27
C LYS A 15 -2.85 9.62 -10.97
N LEU A 16 -3.63 9.75 -9.89
CA LEU A 16 -3.33 9.13 -8.60
C LEU A 16 -3.45 7.61 -8.69
N GLU A 17 -4.49 7.10 -9.32
CA GLU A 17 -4.66 5.66 -9.54
C GLU A 17 -3.51 5.06 -10.36
N ALA A 18 -3.10 5.74 -11.44
CA ALA A 18 -1.95 5.35 -12.24
C ALA A 18 -0.64 5.38 -11.45
N TYR A 19 -0.46 6.37 -10.56
CA TYR A 19 0.68 6.45 -9.66
C TYR A 19 0.75 5.25 -8.71
N ILE A 20 -0.37 4.96 -8.03
CA ILE A 20 -0.45 3.84 -7.08
C ILE A 20 -0.25 2.51 -7.81
N ASN A 21 -0.86 2.32 -8.98
CA ASN A 21 -0.70 1.11 -9.78
C ASN A 21 0.77 0.90 -10.20
N LYS A 22 1.44 1.97 -10.66
CA LYS A 22 2.88 1.91 -11.00
C LYS A 22 3.74 1.53 -9.80
N LYS A 23 3.41 2.01 -8.60
CA LYS A 23 4.13 1.69 -7.36
C LYS A 23 3.83 0.27 -6.87
N ALA A 24 2.58 -0.16 -6.93
CA ALA A 24 2.15 -1.53 -6.65
C ALA A 24 2.87 -2.55 -7.55
N MET A 25 3.00 -2.26 -8.84
CA MET A 25 3.75 -3.09 -9.79
C MET A 25 5.22 -3.25 -9.40
N LYS A 26 5.86 -2.22 -8.83
CA LYS A 26 7.24 -2.35 -8.33
C LYS A 26 7.32 -3.33 -7.18
N LEU A 27 6.40 -3.22 -6.21
CA LEU A 27 6.37 -4.13 -5.06
C LEU A 27 6.14 -5.59 -5.51
N SER A 28 5.27 -5.81 -6.51
CA SER A 28 5.06 -7.14 -7.10
C SER A 28 6.29 -7.75 -7.74
N LYS A 29 7.28 -6.96 -8.18
CA LYS A 29 8.56 -7.47 -8.72
C LYS A 29 9.55 -7.85 -7.63
N VAL A 30 9.41 -7.29 -6.43
CA VAL A 30 10.23 -7.65 -5.26
C VAL A 30 9.69 -8.93 -4.61
N PHE A 31 8.36 -9.14 -4.74
CA PHE A 31 7.64 -10.25 -4.14
C PHE A 31 6.57 -10.81 -5.08
N ASP A 32 6.95 -11.82 -5.84
CA ASP A 32 6.08 -12.50 -6.81
C ASP A 32 4.96 -13.33 -6.17
N GLU A 33 5.04 -13.60 -4.86
CA GLU A 33 4.04 -14.37 -4.12
C GLU A 33 2.79 -13.54 -3.74
N ILE A 34 2.71 -12.26 -4.15
CA ILE A 34 1.53 -11.42 -3.87
C ILE A 34 0.30 -11.95 -4.60
N MET A 35 -0.68 -12.41 -3.82
CA MET A 35 -1.98 -12.84 -4.34
C MET A 35 -2.91 -11.65 -4.55
N THR A 36 -3.04 -10.79 -3.54
CA THR A 36 -3.97 -9.66 -3.54
C THR A 36 -3.31 -8.43 -2.93
N MET A 37 -3.60 -7.26 -3.48
CA MET A 37 -3.22 -5.97 -2.92
C MET A 37 -4.43 -5.03 -2.97
N ASP A 38 -4.86 -4.59 -1.80
CA ASP A 38 -5.93 -3.63 -1.62
C ASP A 38 -5.33 -2.32 -1.09
N VAL A 39 -5.60 -1.21 -1.78
CA VAL A 39 -5.19 0.13 -1.38
C VAL A 39 -6.43 0.94 -1.06
N TYR A 40 -6.54 1.38 0.18
CA TYR A 40 -7.61 2.26 0.66
C TYR A 40 -7.03 3.65 0.85
N LEU A 41 -7.65 4.62 0.21
CA LEU A 41 -7.31 6.04 0.30
C LEU A 41 -8.46 6.72 1.02
N LYS A 42 -8.16 7.42 2.11
CA LYS A 42 -9.19 8.04 2.94
C LYS A 42 -8.78 9.45 3.32
N VAL A 43 -9.74 10.36 3.20
CA VAL A 43 -9.62 11.70 3.78
C VAL A 43 -10.18 11.66 5.19
N VAL A 44 -9.29 11.87 6.17
CA VAL A 44 -9.62 11.94 7.60
C VAL A 44 -10.23 13.31 7.92
N LYS A 45 -11.29 13.34 8.73
CA LYS A 45 -11.93 14.58 9.20
C LYS A 45 -11.63 14.81 10.69
N PRO A 46 -11.44 16.07 11.14
CA PRO A 46 -11.48 17.31 10.38
C PRO A 46 -10.33 17.43 9.37
N GLU A 47 -10.51 18.20 8.30
CA GLU A 47 -9.46 18.46 7.30
C GLU A 47 -8.39 19.38 7.90
N THR A 48 -7.53 18.80 8.73
CA THR A 48 -6.32 19.43 9.25
C THR A 48 -5.13 19.10 8.35
N ALA A 49 -3.96 19.69 8.63
CA ALA A 49 -2.70 19.17 8.08
C ALA A 49 -2.59 17.67 8.36
N THR A 50 -1.96 16.91 7.46
CA THR A 50 -1.85 15.43 7.52
C THR A 50 -3.19 14.68 7.62
N ASN A 51 -4.09 14.87 6.66
CA ASN A 51 -5.40 14.21 6.63
C ASN A 51 -5.56 13.12 5.57
N LYS A 52 -4.54 12.87 4.73
CA LYS A 52 -4.62 11.86 3.66
C LYS A 52 -4.03 10.56 4.16
N GLU A 53 -4.92 9.65 4.51
CA GLU A 53 -4.60 8.31 4.98
C GLU A 53 -4.57 7.35 3.78
N ALA A 54 -3.50 6.58 3.68
CA ALA A 54 -3.34 5.48 2.75
C ALA A 54 -3.10 4.19 3.53
N GLU A 55 -4.01 3.23 3.39
CA GLU A 55 -3.91 1.90 3.96
C GLU A 55 -3.65 0.91 2.83
N ILE A 56 -2.58 0.12 2.97
CA ILE A 56 -2.14 -0.84 1.98
C ILE A 56 -2.14 -2.20 2.64
N LYS A 57 -2.99 -3.09 2.12
CA LYS A 57 -3.08 -4.48 2.54
C LYS A 57 -2.56 -5.37 1.42
N VAL A 58 -1.62 -6.24 1.72
CA VAL A 58 -1.02 -7.18 0.79
C VAL A 58 -1.16 -8.59 1.34
N THR A 59 -1.80 -9.47 0.59
CA THR A 59 -2.01 -10.87 0.96
C THR A 59 -1.16 -11.77 0.09
N ALA A 60 -0.46 -12.70 0.72
CA ALA A 60 0.43 -13.69 0.10
C ALA A 60 0.17 -15.07 0.73
N PRO A 61 0.70 -16.18 0.16
CA PRO A 61 0.50 -17.51 0.71
C PRO A 61 0.97 -17.57 2.17
N ASN A 62 0.05 -17.88 3.09
CA ASN A 62 0.34 -18.04 4.52
C ASN A 62 0.80 -16.75 5.25
N VAL A 63 0.65 -15.57 4.65
CA VAL A 63 0.99 -14.30 5.30
C VAL A 63 0.19 -13.13 4.75
N GLU A 64 -0.16 -12.20 5.64
CA GLU A 64 -0.76 -10.92 5.29
C GLU A 64 0.13 -9.80 5.82
N PHE A 65 0.36 -8.79 4.99
CA PHE A 65 1.07 -7.57 5.32
C PHE A 65 0.10 -6.40 5.30
N PHE A 66 0.25 -5.50 6.25
CA PHE A 66 -0.57 -4.30 6.35
C PHE A 66 0.30 -3.11 6.73
N ALA A 67 0.02 -1.97 6.12
CA ALA A 67 0.64 -0.70 6.47
C ALA A 67 -0.38 0.43 6.29
N SER A 68 -0.48 1.30 7.27
CA SER A 68 -1.25 2.55 7.18
C SER A 68 -0.34 3.74 7.42
N LYS A 69 -0.51 4.78 6.60
CA LYS A 69 0.23 6.04 6.71
C LYS A 69 -0.68 7.21 6.43
N THR A 70 -0.48 8.28 7.20
CA THR A 70 -1.24 9.52 7.06
C THR A 70 -0.27 10.66 6.82
N CYS A 71 -0.45 11.37 5.71
CA CYS A 71 0.41 12.44 5.25
C CYS A 71 -0.42 13.62 4.69
N ASP A 72 0.26 14.68 4.27
CA ASP A 72 -0.35 15.83 3.58
C ASP A 72 -0.72 15.51 2.12
N THR A 73 -0.13 14.46 1.52
CA THR A 73 -0.44 13.99 0.16
C THR A 73 -0.66 12.47 0.13
N PHE A 74 -1.56 12.01 -0.75
CA PHE A 74 -1.78 10.58 -0.96
C PHE A 74 -0.54 9.90 -1.56
N GLU A 75 0.19 10.61 -2.44
CA GLU A 75 1.41 10.09 -3.05
C GLU A 75 2.46 9.77 -1.98
N GLU A 76 2.67 10.67 -1.01
CA GLU A 76 3.60 10.45 0.10
C GLU A 76 3.12 9.35 1.05
N ALA A 77 1.83 9.34 1.41
CA ALA A 77 1.27 8.29 2.26
C ALA A 77 1.42 6.90 1.63
N VAL A 78 1.18 6.78 0.33
CA VAL A 78 1.35 5.55 -0.44
C VAL A 78 2.82 5.15 -0.52
N ASP A 79 3.73 6.10 -0.75
CA ASP A 79 5.16 5.81 -0.83
C ASP A 79 5.70 5.23 0.48
N LEU A 80 5.37 5.89 1.60
CA LEU A 80 5.73 5.43 2.94
C LEU A 80 5.05 4.11 3.30
N GLY A 81 3.80 3.91 2.89
CA GLY A 81 3.06 2.68 3.08
C GLY A 81 3.71 1.50 2.36
N LEU A 82 4.08 1.69 1.09
CA LEU A 82 4.74 0.66 0.30
C LEU A 82 6.15 0.34 0.79
N GLU A 83 6.92 1.34 1.21
CA GLU A 83 8.22 1.11 1.83
C GLU A 83 8.11 0.27 3.12
N ALA A 84 7.07 0.55 3.92
CA ALA A 84 6.79 -0.25 5.11
C ALA A 84 6.41 -1.71 4.77
N ILE A 85 5.61 -1.93 3.73
CA ILE A 85 5.31 -3.29 3.25
C ILE A 85 6.56 -3.99 2.73
N GLU A 86 7.38 -3.31 1.93
CA GLU A 86 8.61 -3.88 1.38
C GLU A 86 9.55 -4.37 2.50
N LYS A 87 9.73 -3.56 3.55
CA LYS A 87 10.50 -3.95 4.75
C LYS A 87 9.91 -5.17 5.46
N GLN A 88 8.59 -5.29 5.55
CA GLN A 88 7.93 -6.46 6.14
C GLN A 88 8.14 -7.72 5.30
N VAL A 89 8.00 -7.59 3.98
CA VAL A 89 8.22 -8.66 3.00
C VAL A 89 9.66 -9.16 3.05
N ILE A 90 10.65 -8.27 3.05
CA ILE A 90 12.07 -8.64 3.15
C ILE A 90 12.31 -9.44 4.43
N LYS A 91 11.86 -8.93 5.59
CA LYS A 91 11.99 -9.64 6.87
C LYS A 91 11.30 -11.01 6.87
N TYR A 92 10.18 -11.15 6.17
CA TYR A 92 9.48 -12.42 6.02
C TYR A 92 10.29 -13.40 5.16
N LYS A 93 10.79 -12.97 3.99
CA LYS A 93 11.65 -13.78 3.12
C LYS A 93 12.93 -14.22 3.84
N GLU A 94 13.55 -13.33 4.62
CA GLU A 94 14.72 -13.67 5.44
C GLU A 94 14.42 -14.72 6.52
N LYS A 95 13.23 -14.66 7.15
CA LYS A 95 12.81 -15.68 8.12
C LYS A 95 12.52 -17.03 7.46
N LEU A 96 11.93 -17.03 6.26
CA LEU A 96 11.71 -18.25 5.48
C LEU A 96 13.03 -18.88 5.04
N ALA A 97 13.99 -18.09 4.56
CA ALA A 97 15.28 -18.57 4.10
C ALA A 97 16.18 -19.14 5.21
N LYS A 98 15.93 -18.75 6.48
CA LYS A 98 16.63 -19.28 7.66
C LYS A 98 16.02 -20.58 8.20
N LYS A 99 14.88 -21.01 7.66
CA LYS A 99 14.12 -22.17 8.11
C LYS A 99 14.37 -23.36 7.19
#